data_AF-A0A0D3IGK4-F1
#
_entry.id   AF-A0A0D3IGK4-F1
#
_cell.length_a   1.000
_cell.length_b   1.000
_cell.length_c   1.000
_cell.angle_alpha   90.00
_cell.angle_beta   90.00
_cell.angle_gamma   90.00
#
_symmetry.space_group_name_H-M   'P 1'
#
loop_
_entity.id
_entity.type
_entity.pdbx_description
1 polymer ?
#
loop_
_entity_poly.entity_id
_entity_poly.type
_entity_poly.pdbx_seq_one_letter_code
_entity_poly.pdbx_strand_id
1 'polypeptide(L)' 'MWGDCSVGPVLRQRLVGAGLQAPTAIQSAAFGPLSRGSNGLLSAQTGAGKTLAF' A
#
# COMPACT_ATOMS: atom_id res chain seq x y z
N MET A 1 -11.02 -3.62 3.06
CA MET A 1 -10.40 -2.29 2.94
C MET A 1 -9.29 -2.15 3.97
N TRP A 2 -8.15 -1.62 3.54
CA TRP A 2 -7.03 -1.20 4.38
C TRP A 2 -6.80 0.27 4.10
N GLY A 3 -7.34 1.15 4.95
CA GLY A 3 -7.66 2.52 4.54
C GLY A 3 -8.54 2.51 3.28
N ASP A 4 -8.21 3.37 2.32
CA ASP A 4 -8.90 3.45 1.02
C ASP A 4 -8.40 2.40 0.00
N CYS A 5 -7.39 1.60 0.37
CA CYS A 5 -6.85 0.56 -0.51
C CYS A 5 -7.73 -0.70 -0.46
N SER A 6 -8.24 -1.09 -1.62
CA SER A 6 -9.01 -2.34 -1.81
C SER A 6 -8.08 -3.55 -1.82
N VAL A 7 -7.73 -4.04 -0.63
CA VAL A 7 -7.01 -5.30 -0.43
C VAL A 7 -7.97 -6.47 -0.13
N GLY A 8 -7.60 -7.67 -0.59
CA GLY A 8 -8.30 -8.90 -0.24
C GLY A 8 -8.22 -9.24 1.27
N PRO A 9 -9.10 -10.11 1.77
CA PRO A 9 -9.26 -10.36 3.22
C PRO A 9 -8.00 -10.95 3.87
N VAL A 10 -7.31 -11.87 3.20
CA VAL A 10 -6.08 -12.49 3.72
C VAL A 10 -4.96 -11.45 3.87
N LEU A 11 -4.77 -10.60 2.86
CA LEU A 11 -3.74 -9.56 2.90
C LEU A 11 -4.06 -8.53 3.99
N ARG A 12 -5.33 -8.11 4.10
CA ARG A 12 -5.78 -7.21 5.19
C ARG A 12 -5.43 -7.77 6.56
N GLN A 13 -5.72 -9.04 6.82
CA GLN A 13 -5.46 -9.66 8.12
C GLN A 13 -3.96 -9.68 8.44
N ARG A 14 -3.11 -9.95 7.44
CA ARG A 14 -1.65 -9.92 7.60
C ARG A 14 -1.12 -8.52 7.87
N LEU A 15 -1.62 -7.50 7.15
CA LEU A 15 -1.24 -6.11 7.36
C LEU A 15 -1.58 -5.65 8.79
N VAL A 16 -2.82 -5.88 9.22
CA VAL A 16 -3.27 -5.52 10.57
C VAL A 16 -2.49 -6.31 11.63
N GLY A 17 -2.28 -7.61 11.43
CA GLY A 17 -1.49 -8.46 12.33
C GLY A 17 -0.02 -8.03 12.45
N ALA A 18 0.53 -7.39 11.42
CA ALA A 18 1.85 -6.77 11.44
C ALA A 18 1.87 -5.34 12.04
N GLY A 19 0.76 -4.85 12.58
CA GLY A 19 0.64 -3.51 13.14
C GLY A 19 0.43 -2.40 12.09
N LEU A 20 0.30 -2.74 10.81
CA LEU A 20 0.06 -1.80 9.73
C LEU A 20 -1.44 -1.56 9.60
N GLN A 21 -1.99 -0.66 10.41
CA GLN A 21 -3.44 -0.45 10.49
C GLN A 21 -4.03 0.33 9.30
N ALA A 22 -3.21 1.19 8.67
CA ALA A 22 -3.61 1.98 7.50
C ALA A 22 -2.40 2.20 6.56
N PRO A 23 -2.65 2.42 5.25
CA PRO A 23 -1.61 2.76 4.28
C PRO A 23 -1.00 4.13 4.57
N THR A 24 0.29 4.26 4.26
CA THR A 24 0.95 5.57 4.18
C THR A 24 0.56 6.31 2.89
N ALA A 25 0.87 7.60 2.80
CA ALA A 25 0.52 8.41 1.64
C ALA A 25 1.06 7.84 0.31
N ILE A 26 2.30 7.34 0.29
CA ILE A 26 2.89 6.75 -0.93
C ILE A 26 2.23 5.41 -1.29
N GLN A 27 1.82 4.62 -0.29
CA GLN A 27 1.12 3.36 -0.52
C GLN A 27 -0.29 3.62 -1.08
N SER A 28 -1.04 4.55 -0.50
CA SER A 28 -2.37 4.95 -1.02
C SER A 28 -2.29 5.47 -2.46
N ALA A 29 -1.29 6.30 -2.77
CA ALA A 29 -1.09 6.83 -4.11
C ALA A 29 -0.72 5.75 -5.15
N ALA A 30 0.11 4.77 -4.75
CA ALA A 30 0.61 3.74 -5.65
C ALA A 30 -0.38 2.57 -5.87
N PHE A 31 -1.15 2.21 -4.85
CA PHE A 31 -1.94 0.98 -4.84
C PHE A 31 -2.95 0.90 -5.99
N GLY A 32 -3.67 1.98 -6.26
CA GLY A 32 -4.66 2.04 -7.34
C GLY A 32 -4.04 1.83 -8.73
N PRO A 33 -3.10 2.67 -9.19
CA PRO A 33 -2.43 2.48 -10.48
C PRO A 33 -1.71 1.13 -10.62
N LEU A 34 -0.95 0.70 -9.63
CA LEU A 34 -0.18 -0.54 -9.70
C LEU A 34 -1.08 -1.79 -9.72
N SER A 35 -2.18 -1.80 -8.95
CA SER A 35 -3.14 -2.91 -8.99
C SER A 35 -3.84 -3.08 -10.35
N ARG A 36 -3.83 -2.04 -11.20
CA ARG A 36 -4.31 -2.10 -12.59
C ARG A 36 -3.22 -2.50 -13.60
N GLY A 37 -2.02 -2.86 -13.14
CA GLY A 37 -0.89 -3.22 -14.00
C GLY A 37 -0.23 -2.03 -14.71
N SER A 38 -0.45 -0.80 -14.23
CA SER A 38 0.21 0.38 -14.79
C SER A 38 1.67 0.46 -14.33
N ASN A 39 2.57 0.92 -15.20
CA ASN A 39 3.93 1.27 -14.82
C ASN A 39 3.92 2.49 -13.89
N GLY A 40 4.75 2.49 -12.84
CA GLY A 40 4.82 3.57 -11.87
C GLY A 40 6.24 3.91 -11.45
N LEU A 41 6.54 5.21 -11.34
CA LEU A 41 7.74 5.72 -10.68
C LEU A 41 7.33 6.28 -9.31
N LEU A 42 7.76 5.63 -8.23
CA LEU A 42 7.44 6.03 -6.87
C LEU A 42 8.58 6.85 -6.27
N SER A 43 8.28 8.04 -5.75
CA SER A 43 9.24 8.89 -5.04
C SER A 43 8.68 9.32 -3.68
N ALA A 44 9.45 9.08 -2.62
CA ALA A 44 9.14 9.48 -1.26
C ALA A 44 10.41 9.45 -0.40
N GLN A 45 10.40 10.16 0.74
CA GLN A 45 11.49 10.15 1.72
C GLN A 45 11.82 8.73 2.25
N THR A 46 13.02 8.57 2.82
CA THR A 46 13.42 7.34 3.52
C THR A 46 12.45 7.02 4.65
N GLY A 47 12.11 5.74 4.85
CA GLY A 47 11.15 5.32 5.87
C GLY A 47 9.66 5.55 5.53
N ALA A 48 9.32 6.14 4.38
CA ALA A 48 7.93 6.41 3.99
C ALA A 48 7.08 5.15 3.64
N GLY A 49 7.65 3.95 3.72
CA GLY A 49 6.94 2.70 3.42
C GLY A 49 6.91 2.30 1.95
N LYS A 50 7.87 2.76 1.13
CA LYS A 50 7.97 2.44 -0.31
C LYS A 50 8.02 0.93 -0.59
N THR A 51 8.66 0.14 0.26
CA THR A 51 8.81 -1.33 0.08
C THR A 51 7.47 -2.06 0.02
N LEU A 52 6.46 -1.60 0.76
CA LEU A 52 5.13 -2.21 0.77
C LEU A 52 4.18 -1.55 -0.25
N ALA A 53 4.66 -0.53 -0.98
CA ALA A 53 3.87 0.21 -1.95
C ALA A 53 3.89 -0.43 -3.35
N PHE A 54 4.76 -1.41 -3.63
CA PHE A 54 4.88 -2.11 -4.92
C PHE A 54 4.87 -3.63 -4.76
#